data_AF-A0A3P3ZBX7-F1
#
_entry.id   AF-A0A3P3ZBX7-F1
#
_cell.length_a   1.000
_cell.length_b   1.000
_cell.length_c   1.000
_cell.angle_alpha   90.00
_cell.angle_beta   90.00
_cell.angle_gamma   90.00
#
_symmetry.space_group_name_H-M   'P 1'
#
loop_
_entity.id
_entity.type
_entity.pdbx_description
1 polymer ?
#
loop_
_entity_poly.entity_id
_entity_poly.type
_entity_poly.pdbx_seq_one_letter_code
_entity_poly.pdbx_strand_id
1 'polypeptide(L)'
;MRIPLAIEHTTCSRCGKMLREATLKKSVHCVKCNRWYHRMCFMADTGVVEEKAPTTYSCVCCLSGTIEEKLEKHPHHMNKYAKAFLEDGFCVVPLAEKRIELDNIIQDLTAWNADLLRYFNALLKTYQCQAEMGDAVPTLESGYSNFRQRCPGRFEIIADFISSKVVPLVAKSQIVQQTLDTLLCNAHLRIEKKVMSSGCFLSLMGSETQNPHTDGPGLSNVVNLFPYAVNVFVPLISVDSRNGTEFFPGSHIVGNARRRKPVSPAVALGNALLFDYRVVHRGLRNAKIDPRPCYYVTFSQSWYQDIYNFSRKRYKRQLDVDPSLLESREERMAKKRRSGDGGSSVLQLT
;
A
#
# COMPACT_ATOMS: atom_id res chain seq x y z
N MET A 1 29.46 32.59 -17.97
CA MET A 1 28.12 32.22 -18.49
C MET A 1 27.11 33.23 -17.97
N ARG A 2 26.46 33.97 -18.87
CA ARG A 2 25.47 34.99 -18.52
C ARG A 2 24.19 34.31 -18.03
N ILE A 3 23.74 34.67 -16.83
CA ILE A 3 22.45 34.28 -16.26
C ILE A 3 21.37 34.93 -17.15
N PRO A 4 20.49 34.17 -17.83
CA PRO A 4 19.45 34.78 -18.66
C PRO A 4 18.42 35.53 -17.80
N LEU A 5 17.89 36.60 -18.39
CA LEU A 5 16.95 37.57 -17.82
C LEU A 5 15.63 36.97 -17.27
N ALA A 6 15.06 37.72 -16.32
CA ALA A 6 13.76 37.61 -15.66
C ALA A 6 13.62 36.55 -14.54
N ILE A 7 14.36 36.76 -13.43
CA ILE A 7 14.27 35.96 -12.19
C ILE A 7 13.07 36.34 -11.32
N GLU A 8 12.42 37.48 -11.58
CA GLU A 8 11.43 38.13 -10.69
C GLU A 8 10.15 37.30 -10.40
N HIS A 9 9.92 36.19 -11.08
CA HIS A 9 8.72 35.36 -10.88
C HIS A 9 8.95 33.84 -10.82
N THR A 10 10.15 33.39 -10.42
CA THR A 10 10.38 31.93 -10.34
C THR A 10 9.71 31.33 -9.10
N THR A 11 8.75 30.42 -9.29
CA THR A 11 8.10 29.67 -8.19
C THR A 11 8.68 28.28 -8.03
N CYS A 12 8.71 27.78 -6.79
CA CYS A 12 9.09 26.42 -6.48
C CYS A 12 8.09 25.42 -7.07
N SER A 13 8.56 24.49 -7.91
CA SER A 13 7.75 23.46 -8.58
C SER A 13 7.22 22.36 -7.66
N ARG A 14 7.51 22.45 -6.36
CA ARG A 14 6.89 21.61 -5.33
C ARG A 14 5.86 22.39 -4.51
N CYS A 15 6.24 23.49 -3.85
CA CYS A 15 5.34 24.16 -2.90
C CYS A 15 4.58 25.36 -3.49
N GLY A 16 4.90 25.79 -4.72
CA GLY A 16 4.30 26.95 -5.38
C GLY A 16 4.75 28.31 -4.86
N LYS A 17 5.50 28.37 -3.75
CA LYS A 17 5.97 29.63 -3.18
C LYS A 17 7.12 30.21 -4.02
N MET A 18 7.18 31.54 -4.07
CA MET A 18 8.22 32.30 -4.77
C MET A 18 9.63 31.96 -4.26
N LEU A 19 10.58 31.87 -5.18
CA LEU A 19 12.01 31.77 -4.88
C LEU A 19 12.56 33.20 -4.83
N ARG A 20 12.76 33.72 -3.61
CA ARG A 20 13.32 35.06 -3.41
C ARG A 20 14.77 35.09 -3.90
N GLU A 21 15.25 36.21 -4.41
CA GLU A 21 16.64 36.37 -4.89
C GLU A 21 17.70 35.90 -3.88
N ALA A 22 17.52 36.23 -2.60
CA ALA A 22 18.41 35.80 -1.51
C ALA A 22 18.48 34.26 -1.34
N THR A 23 17.44 33.54 -1.76
CA THR A 23 17.34 32.07 -1.69
C THR A 23 17.66 31.38 -3.00
N LEU A 24 17.73 32.11 -4.13
CA LEU A 24 17.96 31.53 -5.46
C LEU A 24 19.31 30.83 -5.55
N LYS A 25 20.35 31.42 -4.96
CA LYS A 25 21.71 30.82 -4.84
C LYS A 25 21.72 29.49 -4.07
N LYS A 26 20.70 29.25 -3.23
CA LYS A 26 20.53 28.02 -2.45
C LYS A 26 19.43 27.12 -3.02
N SER A 27 18.83 27.48 -4.15
CA SER A 27 17.77 26.72 -4.79
C SER A 27 18.38 25.63 -5.67
N VAL A 28 17.55 24.64 -6.04
CA VAL A 28 17.97 23.55 -6.93
C VAL A 28 17.28 23.74 -8.27
N HIS A 29 18.06 23.76 -9.35
CA HIS A 29 17.58 23.84 -10.72
C HIS A 29 17.67 22.48 -11.40
N CYS A 30 16.54 21.99 -11.92
CA CYS A 30 16.55 20.80 -12.75
C CYS A 30 16.83 21.18 -14.20
N VAL A 31 18.04 20.92 -14.68
CA VAL A 31 18.46 21.30 -16.04
C VAL A 31 17.71 20.54 -17.14
N LYS A 32 17.16 19.35 -16.82
CA LYS A 32 16.39 18.53 -17.77
C LYS A 32 15.02 19.12 -18.11
N CYS A 33 14.30 19.68 -17.14
CA CYS A 33 12.95 20.22 -17.35
C CYS A 33 12.85 21.71 -17.04
N ASN A 34 13.98 22.36 -16.78
CA ASN A 34 14.11 23.78 -16.43
C ASN A 34 13.30 24.23 -15.19
N ARG A 35 12.88 23.29 -14.32
CA ARG A 35 12.11 23.59 -13.11
C ARG A 35 13.00 23.92 -11.92
N TRP A 36 12.50 24.76 -11.02
CA TRP A 36 13.22 25.22 -9.84
C TRP A 36 12.55 24.78 -8.54
N TYR A 37 13.35 24.56 -7.51
CA TYR A 37 12.90 24.07 -6.20
C TYR A 37 13.61 24.80 -5.07
N HIS A 38 12.90 25.10 -3.97
CA HIS A 38 13.61 25.34 -2.70
C HIS A 38 14.42 24.09 -2.37
N ARG A 39 15.64 24.24 -1.86
CA ARG A 39 16.47 23.07 -1.51
C ARG A 39 15.81 22.12 -0.52
N MET A 40 15.14 22.64 0.50
CA MET A 40 14.37 21.80 1.42
C MET A 40 13.23 21.05 0.72
N CYS A 41 12.53 21.70 -0.21
CA CYS A 41 11.48 21.07 -1.01
C CYS A 41 12.06 19.99 -1.94
N PHE A 42 13.25 20.18 -2.48
CA PHE A 42 13.89 19.17 -3.31
C PHE A 42 14.32 17.94 -2.48
N MET A 43 14.81 18.18 -1.26
CA MET A 43 15.33 17.13 -0.37
C MET A 43 14.25 16.34 0.39
N ALA A 44 13.10 16.94 0.69
CA ALA A 44 12.17 16.35 1.64
C ALA A 44 11.45 15.08 1.15
N ASP A 45 11.39 14.80 -0.17
CA ASP A 45 10.47 13.76 -0.70
C ASP A 45 11.06 12.84 -1.78
N THR A 46 12.29 13.05 -2.22
CA THR A 46 12.87 12.27 -3.33
C THR A 46 13.57 10.99 -2.86
N GLY A 47 13.93 10.89 -1.57
CA GLY A 47 14.92 9.91 -1.12
C GLY A 47 16.30 10.07 -1.80
N VAL A 48 16.47 11.09 -2.65
CA VAL A 48 17.71 11.37 -3.37
C VAL A 48 18.61 12.13 -2.42
N VAL A 49 19.48 11.37 -1.75
CA VAL A 49 20.60 11.88 -0.98
C VAL A 49 21.72 12.25 -1.96
N GLU A 50 21.49 13.27 -2.80
CA GLU A 50 22.60 13.88 -3.53
C GLU A 50 23.10 15.12 -2.81
N GLU A 51 24.42 15.26 -2.84
CA GLU A 51 25.20 16.32 -2.21
C GLU A 51 24.76 17.72 -2.64
N LYS A 52 25.40 18.72 -2.03
CA LYS A 52 25.18 20.18 -2.07
C LYS A 52 25.14 20.85 -3.48
N ALA A 53 24.87 20.12 -4.56
CA ALA A 53 24.84 20.63 -5.92
C ALA A 53 23.65 21.57 -6.18
N PRO A 54 23.88 22.73 -6.83
CA PRO A 54 22.82 23.68 -7.20
C PRO A 54 21.97 23.21 -8.39
N THR A 55 22.37 22.14 -9.08
CA THR A 55 21.69 21.62 -10.27
C THR A 55 21.50 20.11 -10.17
N THR A 56 20.50 19.59 -10.90
CA THR A 56 20.18 18.16 -10.97
C THR A 56 19.60 17.78 -12.33
N TYR A 57 19.75 16.52 -12.74
CA TYR A 57 19.09 15.96 -13.93
C TYR A 57 17.84 15.13 -13.58
N SER A 58 17.56 14.93 -12.29
CA SER A 58 16.61 13.95 -11.76
C SER A 58 15.71 14.54 -10.66
N CYS A 59 14.81 15.46 -11.02
CA CYS A 59 13.77 15.94 -10.09
C CYS A 59 12.52 15.05 -10.10
N VAL A 60 11.67 15.17 -9.06
CA VAL A 60 10.40 14.41 -8.96
C VAL A 60 9.51 14.53 -10.21
N CYS A 61 9.46 15.70 -10.84
CA CYS A 61 8.69 15.91 -12.07
C CYS A 61 9.29 15.10 -13.23
N CYS A 62 10.62 15.08 -13.37
CA CYS A 62 11.30 14.30 -14.39
C CYS A 62 11.21 12.79 -14.14
N LEU A 63 11.22 12.36 -12.88
CA LEU A 63 11.17 10.96 -12.49
C LEU A 63 9.75 10.41 -12.61
N SER A 64 8.76 11.11 -12.06
CA SER A 64 7.36 10.69 -12.12
C SER A 64 6.76 10.90 -13.51
N GLY A 65 7.12 12.00 -14.18
CA GLY A 65 6.34 12.58 -15.27
C GLY A 65 5.11 13.34 -14.75
N THR A 66 4.41 14.03 -15.64
CA THR A 66 3.12 14.66 -15.35
C THR A 66 1.96 13.89 -15.99
N ILE A 67 0.76 14.05 -15.44
CA ILE A 67 -0.45 13.42 -15.98
C ILE A 67 -0.73 13.94 -17.38
N GLU A 68 -0.62 15.25 -17.59
CA GLU A 68 -0.86 15.92 -18.86
C GLU A 68 0.09 15.40 -19.96
N GLU A 69 1.39 15.39 -19.69
CA GLU A 69 2.40 14.92 -20.66
C GLU A 69 2.17 13.45 -21.07
N LYS A 70 1.75 12.59 -20.13
CA LYS A 70 1.51 11.17 -20.42
C LYS A 70 0.22 10.97 -21.22
N LEU A 71 -0.84 11.70 -20.91
CA LEU A 71 -2.12 11.62 -21.62
C LEU A 71 -2.01 12.13 -23.06
N GLU A 72 -1.25 13.20 -23.29
CA GLU A 72 -1.01 13.77 -24.64
C GLU A 72 -0.16 12.85 -25.52
N LYS A 73 0.90 12.25 -24.96
CA LYS A 73 1.86 11.44 -25.75
C LYS A 73 1.38 10.03 -26.03
N HIS A 74 0.54 9.45 -25.16
CA HIS A 74 0.19 8.03 -25.23
C HIS A 74 -1.31 7.71 -25.01
N PRO A 75 -2.26 8.42 -25.67
CA PRO A 75 -3.69 8.23 -25.42
C PRO A 75 -4.21 6.81 -25.77
N HIS A 76 -3.55 6.13 -26.71
CA HIS A 76 -3.92 4.81 -27.21
C HIS A 76 -3.27 3.63 -26.46
N HIS A 77 -2.25 3.86 -25.63
CA HIS A 77 -1.52 2.80 -24.92
C HIS A 77 -2.09 2.47 -23.53
N MET A 78 -3.01 3.30 -23.03
CA MET A 78 -3.59 3.10 -21.70
C MET A 78 -4.82 2.21 -21.75
N ASN A 79 -4.81 1.14 -20.96
CA ASN A 79 -6.02 0.35 -20.72
C ASN A 79 -7.08 1.18 -19.95
N LYS A 80 -8.34 0.74 -19.98
CA LYS A 80 -9.46 1.47 -19.35
C LYS A 80 -9.29 1.68 -17.85
N TYR A 81 -8.62 0.75 -17.16
CA TYR A 81 -8.41 0.81 -15.71
C TYR A 81 -7.38 1.88 -15.33
N ALA A 82 -6.31 2.01 -16.09
CA ALA A 82 -5.32 3.07 -15.90
C ALA A 82 -5.93 4.45 -16.20
N LYS A 83 -6.81 4.58 -17.20
CA LYS A 83 -7.54 5.82 -17.48
C LYS A 83 -8.44 6.22 -16.31
N ALA A 84 -9.29 5.31 -15.84
CA ALA A 84 -10.15 5.52 -14.67
C ALA A 84 -9.33 5.85 -13.43
N PHE A 85 -8.19 5.17 -13.22
CA PHE A 85 -7.28 5.43 -12.11
C PHE A 85 -6.72 6.85 -12.14
N LEU A 86 -6.27 7.36 -13.28
CA LEU A 86 -5.73 8.72 -13.36
C LEU A 86 -6.81 9.79 -13.09
N GLU A 87 -8.05 9.54 -13.51
CA GLU A 87 -9.18 10.44 -13.31
C GLU A 87 -9.70 10.43 -11.87
N ASP A 88 -9.95 9.23 -11.33
CA ASP A 88 -10.63 9.04 -10.04
C ASP A 88 -9.66 8.87 -8.87
N GLY A 89 -8.43 8.43 -9.15
CA GLY A 89 -7.44 8.04 -8.14
C GLY A 89 -7.58 6.60 -7.69
N PHE A 90 -8.53 5.84 -8.24
CA PHE A 90 -8.72 4.42 -7.96
C PHE A 90 -9.45 3.70 -9.11
N CYS A 91 -9.36 2.37 -9.14
CA CYS A 91 -10.16 1.52 -10.03
C CYS A 91 -10.30 0.10 -9.47
N VAL A 92 -11.33 -0.63 -9.91
CA VAL A 92 -11.53 -2.04 -9.58
C VAL A 92 -11.19 -2.88 -10.81
N VAL A 93 -10.30 -3.85 -10.64
CA VAL A 93 -9.69 -4.63 -11.72
C VAL A 93 -9.89 -6.13 -11.43
N PRO A 94 -10.37 -6.94 -12.39
CA PRO A 94 -10.47 -8.37 -12.19
C PRO A 94 -9.08 -9.02 -12.10
N LEU A 95 -8.94 -10.01 -11.21
CA LEU A 95 -7.68 -10.76 -11.09
C LEU A 95 -7.50 -11.78 -12.21
N ALA A 96 -8.60 -12.26 -12.82
CA ALA A 96 -8.60 -13.19 -13.92
C ALA A 96 -9.60 -12.79 -15.01
N GLU A 97 -9.28 -13.15 -16.26
CA GLU A 97 -10.15 -12.93 -17.42
C GLU A 97 -11.01 -14.15 -17.71
N LYS A 98 -10.48 -15.35 -17.45
CA LYS A 98 -11.18 -16.61 -17.70
C LYS A 98 -11.89 -17.08 -16.45
N ARG A 99 -13.09 -17.63 -16.64
CA ARG A 99 -13.93 -18.15 -15.54
C ARG A 99 -13.21 -19.22 -14.71
N ILE A 100 -12.53 -20.17 -15.36
CA ILE A 100 -11.80 -21.25 -14.66
C ILE A 100 -10.69 -20.68 -13.77
N GLU A 101 -9.96 -19.67 -14.25
CA GLU A 101 -8.92 -19.01 -13.46
C GLU A 101 -9.53 -18.24 -12.29
N LEU A 102 -10.67 -17.57 -12.51
CA LEU A 102 -11.41 -16.87 -11.45
C LEU A 102 -11.91 -17.83 -10.37
N ASP A 103 -12.46 -18.98 -10.74
CA ASP A 103 -12.97 -19.99 -9.81
C ASP A 103 -11.84 -20.52 -8.91
N ASN A 104 -10.67 -20.80 -9.49
CA ASN A 104 -9.47 -21.19 -8.73
C ASN A 104 -9.01 -20.09 -7.77
N ILE A 105 -8.97 -18.84 -8.23
CA ILE A 105 -8.61 -17.70 -7.37
C ILE A 105 -9.60 -17.56 -6.22
N ILE A 106 -10.90 -17.69 -6.47
CA ILE A 106 -11.93 -17.60 -5.42
C ILE A 106 -11.73 -18.70 -4.36
N GLN A 107 -11.41 -19.93 -4.79
CA GLN A 107 -11.11 -21.03 -3.89
C GLN A 107 -9.87 -20.72 -3.03
N ASP A 108 -8.79 -20.24 -3.65
CA ASP A 108 -7.56 -19.85 -2.95
C ASP A 108 -7.83 -18.72 -1.93
N LEU A 109 -8.52 -17.65 -2.33
CA LEU A 109 -8.85 -16.52 -1.45
C LEU A 109 -9.69 -16.97 -0.25
N THR A 110 -10.61 -17.91 -0.45
CA THR A 110 -11.44 -18.48 0.63
C THR A 110 -10.58 -19.28 1.61
N ALA A 111 -9.68 -20.13 1.11
CA ALA A 111 -8.76 -20.87 1.96
C ALA A 111 -7.82 -19.92 2.73
N TRP A 112 -7.30 -18.90 2.07
CA TRP A 112 -6.40 -17.90 2.67
C TRP A 112 -7.12 -17.05 3.73
N ASN A 113 -8.41 -16.78 3.55
CA ASN A 113 -9.23 -16.12 4.57
C ASN A 113 -9.22 -16.94 5.88
N ALA A 114 -9.51 -18.24 5.78
CA ALA A 114 -9.51 -19.12 6.95
C ALA A 114 -8.14 -19.19 7.63
N ASP A 115 -7.05 -19.33 6.85
CA ASP A 115 -5.68 -19.34 7.37
C ASP A 115 -5.34 -18.04 8.12
N LEU A 116 -5.68 -16.90 7.51
CA LEU A 116 -5.40 -15.60 8.08
C LEU A 116 -6.16 -15.37 9.39
N LEU A 117 -7.44 -15.75 9.45
CA LEU A 117 -8.24 -15.60 10.68
C LEU A 117 -7.68 -16.47 11.82
N ARG A 118 -7.18 -17.68 11.51
CA ARG A 118 -6.45 -18.50 12.50
C ARG A 118 -5.19 -17.79 12.97
N TYR A 119 -4.39 -17.25 12.04
CA TYR A 119 -3.16 -16.52 12.37
C TYR A 119 -3.44 -15.26 13.22
N PHE A 120 -4.49 -14.51 12.89
CA PHE A 120 -4.92 -13.34 13.66
C PHE A 120 -5.32 -13.72 15.09
N ASN A 121 -6.14 -14.76 15.27
CA ASN A 121 -6.56 -15.22 16.59
C ASN A 121 -5.36 -15.65 17.43
N ALA A 122 -4.37 -16.31 16.80
CA ALA A 122 -3.14 -16.69 17.47
C ALA A 122 -2.31 -15.47 17.90
N LEU A 123 -2.11 -14.48 17.02
CA LEU A 123 -1.47 -13.20 17.37
C LEU A 123 -2.17 -12.49 18.54
N LEU A 124 -3.50 -12.39 18.48
CA LEU A 124 -4.28 -11.73 19.51
C LEU A 124 -4.15 -12.47 20.85
N LYS A 125 -4.21 -13.80 20.84
CA LYS A 125 -4.05 -14.62 22.04
C LYS A 125 -2.64 -14.49 22.63
N THR A 126 -1.59 -14.51 21.80
CA THR A 126 -0.22 -14.28 22.25
C THR A 126 -0.08 -12.91 22.91
N TYR A 127 -0.61 -11.86 22.29
CA TYR A 127 -0.59 -10.51 22.85
C TYR A 127 -1.28 -10.44 24.22
N GLN A 128 -2.47 -11.05 24.35
CA GLN A 128 -3.22 -11.10 25.61
C GLN A 128 -2.46 -11.85 26.71
N CYS A 129 -1.88 -13.01 26.40
CA CYS A 129 -1.09 -13.78 27.37
C CYS A 129 0.12 -12.97 27.85
N GLN A 130 0.87 -12.30 26.95
CA GLN A 130 2.00 -11.44 27.34
C GLN A 130 1.54 -10.31 28.27
N ALA A 131 0.38 -9.70 28.00
CA ALA A 131 -0.15 -8.61 28.81
C ALA A 131 -0.59 -9.08 30.20
N GLU A 132 -1.16 -10.28 30.32
CA GLU A 132 -1.57 -10.91 31.57
C GLU A 132 -0.36 -11.30 32.45
N MET A 133 0.75 -11.71 31.83
CA MET A 133 1.97 -12.12 32.55
C MET A 133 2.78 -10.94 33.14
N GLY A 134 2.33 -9.71 32.97
CA GLY A 134 2.97 -8.52 33.55
C GLY A 134 4.26 -8.09 32.83
N ASP A 135 4.54 -8.63 31.64
CA ASP A 135 5.62 -8.14 30.81
C ASP A 135 5.36 -6.69 30.38
N ALA A 136 6.41 -5.91 30.16
CA ALA A 136 6.30 -4.61 29.50
C ALA A 136 5.87 -4.80 28.03
N VAL A 137 4.57 -5.01 27.82
CA VAL A 137 3.97 -5.27 26.51
C VAL A 137 3.76 -3.96 25.77
N PRO A 138 4.38 -3.79 24.59
CA PRO A 138 4.16 -2.61 23.77
C PRO A 138 2.69 -2.50 23.33
N THR A 139 2.19 -1.27 23.15
CA THR A 139 0.83 -1.07 22.63
C THR A 139 0.71 -1.59 21.20
N LEU A 140 -0.48 -2.06 20.80
CA LEU A 140 -0.72 -2.46 19.41
C LEU A 140 -0.68 -1.27 18.44
N GLU A 141 -0.75 -0.03 18.90
CA GLU A 141 -0.70 1.14 18.01
C GLU A 141 0.71 1.38 17.44
N SER A 142 1.76 1.18 18.24
CA SER A 142 3.13 1.54 17.85
C SER A 142 4.21 0.51 18.22
N GLY A 143 3.84 -0.55 18.93
CA GLY A 143 4.79 -1.44 19.59
C GLY A 143 5.39 -2.53 18.72
N TYR A 144 4.59 -3.10 17.82
CA TYR A 144 4.98 -4.24 17.01
C TYR A 144 5.14 -3.90 15.53
N SER A 145 6.10 -4.51 14.87
CA SER A 145 6.37 -4.34 13.44
C SER A 145 5.40 -5.11 12.55
N ASN A 146 4.82 -6.19 13.07
CA ASN A 146 4.06 -7.18 12.31
C ASN A 146 2.58 -7.31 12.71
N PHE A 147 2.17 -6.73 13.84
CA PHE A 147 0.78 -6.78 14.31
C PHE A 147 0.38 -5.48 14.99
N ARG A 148 -0.44 -4.68 14.31
CA ARG A 148 -0.76 -3.31 14.74
C ARG A 148 -2.24 -3.05 14.72
N GLN A 149 -2.74 -2.30 15.70
CA GLN A 149 -4.09 -1.77 15.69
C GLN A 149 -4.07 -0.35 15.11
N ARG A 150 -4.78 -0.15 14.01
CA ARG A 150 -4.81 1.14 13.27
C ARG A 150 -5.88 2.08 13.81
N CYS A 151 -7.00 1.51 14.23
CA CYS A 151 -8.10 2.15 14.95
C CYS A 151 -8.88 1.06 15.70
N PRO A 152 -9.82 1.40 16.60
CA PRO A 152 -10.63 0.40 17.30
C PRO A 152 -11.24 -0.64 16.34
N GLY A 153 -10.96 -1.92 16.60
CA GLY A 153 -11.41 -3.06 15.79
C GLY A 153 -10.72 -3.26 14.42
N ARG A 154 -9.71 -2.45 14.04
CA ARG A 154 -8.98 -2.60 12.77
C ARG A 154 -7.51 -2.88 12.99
N PHE A 155 -7.03 -3.96 12.40
CA PHE A 155 -5.67 -4.46 12.55
C PHE A 155 -4.93 -4.47 11.21
N GLU A 156 -3.61 -4.36 11.30
CA GLU A 156 -2.66 -4.55 10.21
C GLU A 156 -1.73 -5.70 10.61
N ILE A 157 -1.63 -6.72 9.75
CA ILE A 157 -0.80 -7.90 9.93
C ILE A 157 0.23 -7.93 8.80
N ILE A 158 1.51 -8.01 9.14
CA ILE A 158 2.58 -8.25 8.18
C ILE A 158 3.17 -9.63 8.47
N ALA A 159 3.15 -10.51 7.48
CA ALA A 159 3.72 -11.84 7.61
C ALA A 159 4.18 -12.35 6.24
N ASP A 160 5.26 -13.13 6.23
CA ASP A 160 5.86 -13.62 4.99
C ASP A 160 4.91 -14.52 4.19
N PHE A 161 4.07 -15.33 4.87
CA PHE A 161 3.08 -16.16 4.20
C PHE A 161 1.99 -15.34 3.48
N ILE A 162 1.73 -14.10 3.92
CA ILE A 162 0.80 -13.21 3.24
C ILE A 162 1.47 -12.74 1.95
N SER A 163 2.69 -12.21 2.07
CA SER A 163 3.50 -11.71 0.94
C SER A 163 3.72 -12.79 -0.12
N SER A 164 4.02 -14.03 0.29
CA SER A 164 4.23 -15.17 -0.61
C SER A 164 2.97 -15.62 -1.35
N LYS A 165 1.78 -15.21 -0.87
CA LYS A 165 0.49 -15.46 -1.52
C LYS A 165 0.10 -14.29 -2.44
N VAL A 166 0.02 -13.07 -1.90
CA VAL A 166 -0.56 -11.93 -2.61
C VAL A 166 0.34 -11.40 -3.73
N VAL A 167 1.67 -11.38 -3.55
CA VAL A 167 2.58 -10.84 -4.57
C VAL A 167 2.56 -11.71 -5.83
N PRO A 168 2.67 -13.05 -5.76
CA PRO A 168 2.52 -13.90 -6.94
C PRO A 168 1.12 -13.85 -7.58
N LEU A 169 0.05 -13.73 -6.77
CA LEU A 169 -1.31 -13.58 -7.31
C LEU A 169 -1.42 -12.33 -8.19
N VAL A 170 -0.95 -11.19 -7.70
CA VAL A 170 -0.95 -9.92 -8.45
C VAL A 170 -0.02 -10.01 -9.67
N ALA A 171 1.12 -10.69 -9.56
CA ALA A 171 2.06 -10.88 -10.66
C ALA A 171 1.49 -11.73 -11.80
N LYS A 172 0.62 -12.70 -11.50
CA LYS A 172 -0.04 -13.56 -12.50
C LYS A 172 -1.21 -12.89 -13.22
N SER A 173 -1.80 -11.85 -12.63
CA SER A 173 -2.93 -11.14 -13.24
C SER A 173 -2.47 -10.20 -14.34
N GLN A 174 -2.72 -10.58 -15.60
CA GLN A 174 -2.30 -9.81 -16.77
C GLN A 174 -2.87 -8.38 -16.78
N ILE A 175 -4.16 -8.21 -16.51
CA ILE A 175 -4.81 -6.89 -16.51
C ILE A 175 -4.23 -6.01 -15.39
N VAL A 176 -4.01 -6.56 -14.20
CA VAL A 176 -3.42 -5.80 -13.09
C VAL A 176 -1.98 -5.41 -13.44
N GLN A 177 -1.17 -6.33 -13.99
CA GLN A 177 0.20 -6.01 -14.40
C GLN A 177 0.25 -4.94 -15.49
N GLN A 178 -0.57 -5.04 -16.54
CA GLN A 178 -0.64 -4.02 -17.59
C GLN A 178 -1.06 -2.65 -17.03
N THR A 179 -1.97 -2.63 -16.06
CA THR A 179 -2.39 -1.41 -15.37
C THR A 179 -1.24 -0.82 -14.56
N LEU A 180 -0.55 -1.64 -13.76
CA LEU A 180 0.60 -1.20 -12.97
C LEU A 180 1.77 -0.74 -13.85
N ASP A 181 2.06 -1.42 -14.95
CA ASP A 181 3.12 -1.03 -15.89
C ASP A 181 2.83 0.32 -16.54
N THR A 182 1.57 0.54 -16.93
CA THR A 182 1.14 1.84 -17.46
C THR A 182 1.33 2.95 -16.42
N LEU A 183 1.03 2.67 -15.15
CA LEU A 183 1.02 3.65 -14.05
C LEU A 183 2.41 3.90 -13.44
N LEU A 184 3.30 2.90 -13.41
CA LEU A 184 4.55 2.95 -12.63
C LEU A 184 5.81 2.75 -13.46
N CYS A 185 5.73 2.24 -14.69
CA CYS A 185 6.91 2.01 -15.51
C CYS A 185 7.13 3.15 -16.53
N ASN A 186 8.40 3.42 -16.84
CA ASN A 186 8.82 4.31 -17.90
C ASN A 186 10.11 3.79 -18.54
N ALA A 187 10.00 3.16 -19.71
CA ALA A 187 11.12 2.56 -20.42
C ALA A 187 12.20 3.57 -20.81
N HIS A 188 11.82 4.77 -21.25
CA HIS A 188 12.77 5.82 -21.62
C HIS A 188 13.62 6.31 -20.44
N LEU A 189 13.06 6.27 -19.23
CA LEU A 189 13.75 6.67 -18.00
C LEU A 189 14.33 5.48 -17.22
N ARG A 190 14.15 4.25 -17.73
CA ARG A 190 14.50 2.99 -17.03
C ARG A 190 13.91 2.93 -15.62
N ILE A 191 12.68 3.44 -15.48
CA ILE A 191 11.93 3.36 -14.23
C ILE A 191 11.05 2.13 -14.31
N GLU A 192 11.21 1.26 -13.31
CA GLU A 192 10.45 0.04 -13.15
C GLU A 192 9.62 0.12 -11.87
N LYS A 193 8.62 -0.74 -11.75
CA LYS A 193 7.88 -0.92 -10.50
C LYS A 193 8.61 -1.88 -9.57
N LYS A 194 8.59 -1.59 -8.26
CA LYS A 194 9.05 -2.50 -7.20
C LYS A 194 7.97 -2.69 -6.15
N VAL A 195 7.99 -3.83 -5.46
CA VAL A 195 7.18 -4.02 -4.25
C VAL A 195 7.77 -3.16 -3.13
N MET A 196 6.92 -2.31 -2.54
CA MET A 196 7.29 -1.44 -1.43
C MET A 196 6.89 -2.04 -0.08
N SER A 197 5.70 -2.65 0.00
CA SER A 197 5.18 -3.28 1.21
C SER A 197 4.05 -4.24 0.86
N SER A 198 3.80 -5.22 1.73
CA SER A 198 2.68 -6.14 1.64
C SER A 198 2.25 -6.62 3.02
N GLY A 199 0.99 -7.00 3.14
CA GLY A 199 0.40 -7.42 4.40
C GLY A 199 -1.11 -7.60 4.28
N CYS A 200 -1.81 -7.54 5.41
CA CYS A 200 -3.25 -7.64 5.48
C CYS A 200 -3.83 -6.59 6.43
N PHE A 201 -4.88 -5.90 5.97
CA PHE A 201 -5.79 -5.18 6.85
C PHE A 201 -6.96 -6.07 7.24
N LEU A 202 -7.22 -6.22 8.54
CA LEU A 202 -8.36 -6.94 9.08
C LEU A 202 -9.30 -5.97 9.80
N SER A 203 -10.57 -5.95 9.43
CA SER A 203 -11.60 -5.14 10.10
C SER A 203 -12.61 -6.05 10.78
N LEU A 204 -12.64 -6.07 12.12
CA LEU A 204 -13.63 -6.83 12.88
C LEU A 204 -15.00 -6.17 12.80
N MET A 205 -16.05 -6.93 13.10
CA MET A 205 -17.42 -6.38 13.26
C MET A 205 -17.38 -5.16 14.19
N GLY A 206 -18.04 -4.08 13.76
CA GLY A 206 -18.13 -2.85 14.54
C GLY A 206 -16.87 -1.97 14.52
N SER A 207 -15.79 -2.37 13.84
CA SER A 207 -14.58 -1.53 13.71
C SER A 207 -14.94 -0.12 13.24
N GLU A 208 -14.24 0.90 13.72
CA GLU A 208 -14.61 2.29 13.39
C GLU A 208 -14.32 2.69 11.94
N THR A 209 -15.03 3.72 11.48
CA THR A 209 -14.69 4.45 10.25
C THR A 209 -13.46 5.28 10.51
N GLN A 210 -12.44 5.15 9.67
CA GLN A 210 -11.22 5.92 9.77
C GLN A 210 -11.45 7.39 9.36
N ASN A 211 -10.58 8.28 9.85
CA ASN A 211 -10.51 9.63 9.32
C ASN A 211 -10.03 9.60 7.85
N PRO A 212 -10.52 10.51 6.98
CA PRO A 212 -9.97 10.69 5.64
C PRO A 212 -8.45 10.96 5.69
N HIS A 213 -7.67 10.23 4.89
CA HIS A 213 -6.23 10.35 4.81
C HIS A 213 -5.69 9.95 3.43
N THR A 214 -4.42 10.25 3.19
CA THR A 214 -3.63 9.67 2.09
C THR A 214 -2.59 8.74 2.70
N ASP A 215 -2.15 7.73 1.95
CA ASP A 215 -1.08 6.85 2.43
C ASP A 215 0.30 7.47 2.20
N GLY A 216 0.46 8.21 1.10
CA GLY A 216 1.67 8.93 0.75
C GLY A 216 1.49 10.43 0.64
N PRO A 217 2.59 11.20 0.72
CA PRO A 217 2.57 12.63 0.48
C PRO A 217 2.34 12.96 -1.00
N GLY A 218 1.77 14.13 -1.27
CA GLY A 218 1.90 14.77 -2.57
C GLY A 218 3.33 15.30 -2.75
N LEU A 219 4.05 14.83 -3.78
CA LEU A 219 5.43 15.30 -4.05
C LEU A 219 5.47 16.67 -4.74
N SER A 220 4.32 17.18 -5.15
CA SER A 220 4.12 18.55 -5.62
C SER A 220 2.70 19.03 -5.30
N ASN A 221 2.58 20.31 -4.97
CA ASN A 221 1.34 21.05 -4.75
C ASN A 221 1.01 21.99 -5.92
N VAL A 222 1.78 21.94 -7.00
CA VAL A 222 1.58 22.79 -8.19
C VAL A 222 1.68 22.03 -9.51
N VAL A 223 2.09 20.77 -9.47
CA VAL A 223 2.20 19.90 -10.65
C VAL A 223 1.40 18.63 -10.41
N ASN A 224 0.56 18.26 -11.38
CA ASN A 224 -0.13 16.98 -11.41
C ASN A 224 0.83 15.86 -11.81
N LEU A 225 1.59 15.36 -10.83
CA LEU A 225 2.52 14.27 -11.06
C LEU A 225 1.79 12.98 -11.40
N PHE A 226 2.37 12.22 -12.33
CA PHE A 226 1.96 10.84 -12.55
C PHE A 226 2.15 10.00 -11.27
N PRO A 227 1.38 8.92 -11.06
CA PRO A 227 1.48 8.12 -9.83
C PRO A 227 2.91 7.59 -9.62
N TYR A 228 3.43 7.76 -8.41
CA TYR A 228 4.74 7.21 -8.01
C TYR A 228 4.60 5.94 -7.17
N ALA A 229 3.40 5.67 -6.64
CA ALA A 229 3.05 4.48 -5.90
C ALA A 229 1.56 4.15 -6.06
N VAL A 230 1.24 2.85 -6.05
CA VAL A 230 -0.10 2.30 -6.21
C VAL A 230 -0.31 1.22 -5.16
N ASN A 231 -1.38 1.35 -4.39
CA ASN A 231 -1.86 0.27 -3.53
C ASN A 231 -2.73 -0.69 -4.33
N VAL A 232 -2.53 -1.98 -4.13
CA VAL A 232 -3.33 -3.07 -4.68
C VAL A 232 -3.96 -3.81 -3.52
N PHE A 233 -5.25 -3.62 -3.30
CA PHE A 233 -6.03 -4.29 -2.27
C PHE A 233 -6.74 -5.51 -2.87
N VAL A 234 -6.54 -6.68 -2.27
CA VAL A 234 -7.14 -7.95 -2.64
C VAL A 234 -8.00 -8.43 -1.46
N PRO A 235 -9.32 -8.12 -1.46
CA PRO A 235 -10.23 -8.61 -0.44
C PRO A 235 -10.30 -10.14 -0.44
N LEU A 236 -10.27 -10.75 0.75
CA LEU A 236 -10.52 -12.20 0.89
C LEU A 236 -12.01 -12.52 1.11
N ILE A 237 -12.85 -11.48 1.13
CA ILE A 237 -14.31 -11.53 1.10
C ILE A 237 -14.82 -10.39 0.20
N SER A 238 -16.05 -10.51 -0.32
CA SER A 238 -16.66 -9.41 -1.06
C SER A 238 -16.88 -8.18 -0.16
N VAL A 239 -16.55 -7.00 -0.68
CA VAL A 239 -16.70 -5.72 0.02
C VAL A 239 -17.67 -4.79 -0.70
N ASP A 240 -18.46 -4.06 0.09
CA ASP A 240 -19.45 -3.09 -0.36
C ASP A 240 -19.42 -1.85 0.56
N SER A 241 -20.36 -0.92 0.42
CA SER A 241 -20.43 0.29 1.26
C SER A 241 -20.61 0.04 2.75
N ARG A 242 -20.92 -1.19 3.19
CA ARG A 242 -21.08 -1.55 4.61
C ARG A 242 -19.80 -2.07 5.26
N ASN A 243 -18.75 -2.33 4.49
CA ASN A 243 -17.46 -2.79 5.02
C ASN A 243 -16.23 -2.35 4.18
N GLY A 244 -16.41 -1.61 3.09
CA GLY A 244 -15.36 -1.29 2.13
C GLY A 244 -14.49 -0.08 2.48
N THR A 245 -13.85 0.44 1.44
CA THR A 245 -13.07 1.69 1.48
C THR A 245 -13.85 2.76 0.73
N GLU A 246 -13.92 3.96 1.28
CA GLU A 246 -14.48 5.13 0.61
C GLU A 246 -13.37 6.04 0.10
N PHE A 247 -13.51 6.51 -1.13
CA PHE A 247 -12.58 7.37 -1.84
C PHE A 247 -13.19 8.73 -2.12
N PHE A 248 -12.32 9.73 -2.24
CA PHE A 248 -12.67 11.09 -2.65
C PHE A 248 -12.12 11.29 -4.06
N PRO A 249 -12.92 11.04 -5.12
CA PRO A 249 -12.39 10.92 -6.46
C PRO A 249 -11.72 12.21 -6.94
N GLY A 250 -10.52 12.09 -7.53
CA GLY A 250 -9.76 13.22 -8.06
C GLY A 250 -9.02 14.06 -7.01
N SER A 251 -9.02 13.65 -5.73
CA SER A 251 -8.33 14.35 -4.64
C SER A 251 -6.80 14.28 -4.70
N HIS A 252 -6.25 13.36 -5.50
CA HIS A 252 -4.82 13.26 -5.80
C HIS A 252 -4.35 14.30 -6.83
N ILE A 253 -5.28 14.99 -7.50
CA ILE A 253 -5.01 16.02 -8.51
C ILE A 253 -4.88 17.38 -7.83
N VAL A 254 -3.77 18.05 -8.07
CA VAL A 254 -3.47 19.38 -7.53
C VAL A 254 -4.45 20.41 -8.07
N GLY A 255 -4.97 21.26 -7.19
CA GLY A 255 -5.85 22.38 -7.58
C GLY A 255 -7.24 21.93 -8.05
N ASN A 256 -7.57 20.64 -7.93
CA ASN A 256 -8.91 20.16 -8.25
C ASN A 256 -9.92 20.63 -7.21
N ALA A 257 -10.57 21.76 -7.50
CA ALA A 257 -11.62 22.34 -6.66
C ALA A 257 -12.95 21.57 -6.74
N ARG A 258 -13.10 20.65 -7.71
CA ARG A 258 -14.35 19.89 -7.89
C ARG A 258 -14.43 18.81 -6.81
N ARG A 259 -15.18 19.11 -5.75
CA ARG A 259 -15.59 18.14 -4.74
C ARG A 259 -16.58 17.15 -5.34
N ARG A 260 -16.07 16.07 -5.92
CA ARG A 260 -16.91 14.92 -6.27
C ARG A 260 -17.41 14.26 -4.99
N LYS A 261 -18.62 13.69 -5.04
CA LYS A 261 -19.16 12.93 -3.92
C LYS A 261 -18.22 11.77 -3.61
N PRO A 262 -17.97 11.46 -2.32
CA PRO A 262 -17.23 10.27 -1.95
C PRO A 262 -17.90 9.01 -2.51
N VAL A 263 -17.09 8.00 -2.87
CA VAL A 263 -17.54 6.76 -3.49
C VAL A 263 -16.94 5.56 -2.76
N SER A 264 -17.77 4.58 -2.43
CA SER A 264 -17.34 3.29 -1.91
C SER A 264 -17.54 2.21 -2.98
N PRO A 265 -16.53 1.93 -3.82
CA PRO A 265 -16.69 0.93 -4.86
C PRO A 265 -16.92 -0.46 -4.24
N ALA A 266 -17.88 -1.19 -4.79
CA ALA A 266 -18.02 -2.61 -4.48
C ALA A 266 -16.87 -3.38 -5.14
N VAL A 267 -16.26 -4.30 -4.39
CA VAL A 267 -15.19 -5.17 -4.89
C VAL A 267 -15.61 -6.60 -4.59
N ALA A 268 -16.00 -7.30 -5.65
CA ALA A 268 -16.33 -8.72 -5.57
C ALA A 268 -15.06 -9.54 -5.27
N LEU A 269 -15.25 -10.71 -4.65
CA LEU A 269 -14.19 -11.69 -4.50
C LEU A 269 -13.61 -12.05 -5.89
N GLY A 270 -12.28 -12.10 -6.00
CA GLY A 270 -11.60 -12.28 -7.29
C GLY A 270 -11.30 -10.97 -8.05
N ASN A 271 -11.67 -9.81 -7.51
CA ASN A 271 -11.24 -8.50 -8.01
C ASN A 271 -10.23 -7.85 -7.05
N ALA A 272 -9.37 -7.00 -7.60
CA ALA A 272 -8.47 -6.12 -6.87
C ALA A 272 -8.94 -4.67 -6.95
N LEU A 273 -8.77 -3.92 -5.86
CA LEU A 273 -8.94 -2.48 -5.80
C LEU A 273 -7.57 -1.81 -5.89
N LEU A 274 -7.34 -1.05 -6.95
CA LEU A 274 -6.13 -0.26 -7.13
C LEU A 274 -6.40 1.19 -6.76
N PHE A 275 -5.50 1.85 -6.03
CA PHE A 275 -5.63 3.29 -5.77
C PHE A 275 -4.28 4.01 -5.64
N ASP A 276 -4.29 5.29 -6.00
CA ASP A 276 -3.13 6.18 -5.95
C ASP A 276 -2.72 6.38 -4.50
N TYR A 277 -1.42 6.29 -4.22
CA TYR A 277 -0.90 6.49 -2.86
C TYR A 277 -1.30 7.85 -2.26
N ARG A 278 -1.65 8.82 -3.11
CA ARG A 278 -2.06 10.19 -2.75
C ARG A 278 -3.56 10.41 -2.72
N VAL A 279 -4.40 9.46 -3.19
CA VAL A 279 -5.85 9.70 -3.17
C VAL A 279 -6.36 9.70 -1.74
N VAL A 280 -7.17 10.71 -1.39
CA VAL A 280 -7.82 10.76 -0.09
C VAL A 280 -8.84 9.64 -0.02
N HIS A 281 -8.75 8.84 1.04
CA HIS A 281 -9.62 7.70 1.28
C HIS A 281 -9.79 7.43 2.78
N ARG A 282 -10.72 6.54 3.12
CA ARG A 282 -10.88 6.00 4.48
C ARG A 282 -11.48 4.60 4.46
N GLY A 283 -11.01 3.73 5.35
CA GLY A 283 -11.71 2.49 5.65
C GLY A 283 -13.02 2.78 6.38
N LEU A 284 -14.13 2.23 5.89
CA LEU A 284 -15.43 2.36 6.53
C LEU A 284 -15.59 1.39 7.69
N ARG A 285 -16.54 1.68 8.58
CA ARG A 285 -17.00 0.75 9.60
C ARG A 285 -17.34 -0.60 8.96
N ASN A 286 -16.96 -1.71 9.59
CA ASN A 286 -17.46 -3.01 9.21
C ASN A 286 -18.80 -3.25 9.91
N ALA A 287 -19.90 -3.01 9.20
CA ALA A 287 -21.26 -3.26 9.69
C ALA A 287 -21.74 -4.70 9.40
N LYS A 288 -20.88 -5.57 8.87
CA LYS A 288 -21.15 -6.99 8.70
C LYS A 288 -20.68 -7.77 9.93
N ILE A 289 -21.28 -8.95 10.14
CA ILE A 289 -20.93 -9.86 11.24
C ILE A 289 -19.54 -10.45 11.01
N ASP A 290 -19.24 -10.82 9.77
CA ASP A 290 -17.96 -11.44 9.44
C ASP A 290 -16.81 -10.43 9.45
N PRO A 291 -15.62 -10.81 9.96
CA PRO A 291 -14.41 -10.04 9.78
C PRO A 291 -14.12 -9.80 8.29
N ARG A 292 -13.55 -8.64 7.99
CA ARG A 292 -13.13 -8.27 6.63
C ARG A 292 -11.61 -8.21 6.51
N PRO A 293 -10.97 -9.33 6.11
CA PRO A 293 -9.58 -9.31 5.72
C PRO A 293 -9.40 -8.87 4.27
N CYS A 294 -8.36 -8.08 4.06
CA CYS A 294 -7.94 -7.58 2.77
C CYS A 294 -6.42 -7.61 2.70
N TYR A 295 -5.89 -8.50 1.87
CA TYR A 295 -4.48 -8.45 1.53
C TYR A 295 -4.17 -7.16 0.78
N TYR A 296 -2.96 -6.65 0.95
CA TYR A 296 -2.47 -5.53 0.17
C TYR A 296 -1.06 -5.79 -0.32
N VAL A 297 -0.74 -5.21 -1.48
CA VAL A 297 0.62 -4.98 -1.96
C VAL A 297 0.68 -3.54 -2.45
N THR A 298 1.66 -2.79 -1.97
CA THR A 298 1.96 -1.47 -2.50
C THR A 298 3.13 -1.59 -3.46
N PHE A 299 2.93 -1.15 -4.69
CA PHE A 299 4.00 -1.00 -5.67
C PHE A 299 4.43 0.46 -5.74
N SER A 300 5.71 0.73 -5.97
CA SER A 300 6.23 2.06 -6.21
C SER A 300 7.19 2.09 -7.39
N GLN A 301 7.41 3.28 -7.94
CA GLN A 301 8.48 3.49 -8.90
C GLN A 301 9.84 3.21 -8.22
N SER A 302 10.78 2.66 -8.97
CA SER A 302 12.05 2.14 -8.44
C SER A 302 12.87 3.18 -7.66
N TRP A 303 12.78 4.45 -8.03
CA TRP A 303 13.47 5.57 -7.38
C TRP A 303 12.83 6.01 -6.05
N TYR A 304 11.55 5.69 -5.79
CA TYR A 304 10.86 6.16 -4.59
C TYR A 304 11.24 5.33 -3.36
N GLN A 305 11.41 6.00 -2.22
CA GLN A 305 11.63 5.35 -0.92
C GLN A 305 10.66 5.93 0.11
N ASP A 306 9.82 5.06 0.69
CA ASP A 306 8.92 5.46 1.77
C ASP A 306 9.67 5.56 3.10
N ILE A 307 9.74 6.77 3.63
CA ILE A 307 10.34 7.07 4.95
C ILE A 307 9.29 7.29 6.05
N TYR A 308 8.00 7.27 5.71
CA TYR A 308 6.88 7.60 6.59
C TYR A 308 6.17 6.37 7.16
N ASN A 309 5.80 5.42 6.28
CA ASN A 309 4.90 4.32 6.66
C ASN A 309 5.64 3.01 6.96
N PHE A 310 6.73 2.72 6.24
CA PHE A 310 7.41 1.43 6.29
C PHE A 310 8.86 1.51 6.80
N SER A 311 9.22 2.60 7.47
CA SER A 311 10.55 2.74 8.08
C SER A 311 10.72 1.75 9.24
N ARG A 312 11.66 0.81 9.11
CA ARG A 312 12.08 -0.12 10.17
C ARG A 312 12.52 0.58 11.45
N LYS A 313 12.83 1.89 11.40
CA LYS A 313 13.17 2.69 12.58
C LYS A 313 11.97 2.90 13.52
N ARG A 314 10.74 2.81 13.00
CA ARG A 314 9.51 3.11 13.75
C ARG A 314 9.03 1.94 14.60
N TYR A 315 9.30 0.70 14.19
CA TYR A 315 8.80 -0.52 14.87
C TYR A 315 9.95 -1.47 15.14
N LYS A 316 10.18 -1.81 16.41
CA LYS A 316 11.39 -2.54 16.85
C LYS A 316 11.14 -3.99 17.24
N ARG A 317 9.92 -4.34 17.67
CA ARG A 317 9.60 -5.68 18.19
C ARG A 317 8.68 -6.43 17.23
N GLN A 318 9.00 -7.68 16.96
CA GLN A 318 8.09 -8.60 16.27
C GLN A 318 7.27 -9.37 17.34
N LEU A 319 5.99 -9.61 17.07
CA LEU A 319 5.17 -10.50 17.87
C LEU A 319 5.25 -11.90 17.27
N ASP A 320 5.93 -12.80 17.95
CA ASP A 320 6.09 -14.19 17.53
C ASP A 320 4.95 -15.04 18.05
N VAL A 321 4.30 -15.76 17.14
CA VAL A 321 3.20 -16.67 17.45
C VAL A 321 3.74 -18.04 17.77
N ASP A 322 3.29 -18.63 18.88
CA ASP A 322 3.59 -20.03 19.19
C ASP A 322 2.97 -20.94 18.10
N PRO A 323 3.76 -21.79 17.41
CA PRO A 323 3.25 -22.66 16.36
C PRO A 323 2.06 -23.54 16.78
N SER A 324 1.96 -23.91 18.06
CA SER A 324 0.84 -24.71 18.59
C SER A 324 -0.52 -23.99 18.53
N LEU A 325 -0.52 -22.64 18.46
CA LEU A 325 -1.72 -21.83 18.29
C LEU A 325 -2.19 -21.74 16.84
N LEU A 326 -1.34 -22.14 15.89
CA LEU A 326 -1.65 -22.13 14.45
C LEU A 326 -2.29 -23.45 13.99
N GLU A 327 -2.20 -24.50 14.80
CA GLU A 327 -2.77 -25.81 14.52
C GLU A 327 -4.28 -25.85 14.83
N SER A 328 -5.07 -26.40 13.92
CA SER A 328 -6.49 -26.68 14.16
C SER A 328 -6.67 -27.65 15.31
N ARG A 329 -7.86 -27.66 15.91
CA ARG A 329 -8.20 -28.61 16.98
C ARG A 329 -8.12 -30.04 16.46
N GLU A 330 -8.56 -30.28 15.23
CA GLU A 330 -8.51 -31.56 14.54
C GLU A 330 -7.06 -32.02 14.34
N GLU A 331 -6.16 -31.16 13.87
CA GLU A 331 -4.74 -31.46 13.70
C GLU A 331 -4.06 -31.77 15.03
N ARG A 332 -4.36 -30.99 16.08
CA ARG A 332 -3.85 -31.25 17.44
C ARG A 332 -4.36 -32.58 17.98
N MET A 333 -5.64 -32.89 17.81
CA MET A 333 -6.21 -34.19 18.22
C MET A 333 -5.65 -35.35 17.40
N ALA A 334 -5.42 -35.17 16.10
CA ALA A 334 -4.79 -36.18 15.24
C ALA A 334 -3.33 -36.44 15.63
N LYS A 335 -2.55 -35.39 15.93
CA LYS A 335 -1.18 -35.53 16.46
C LYS A 335 -1.19 -36.23 17.82
N LYS A 336 -2.09 -35.85 18.73
CA LYS A 336 -2.23 -36.48 20.05
C LYS A 336 -2.62 -37.97 19.95
N ARG A 337 -3.45 -38.33 18.97
CA ARG A 337 -3.76 -39.74 18.67
C ARG A 337 -2.52 -40.50 18.15
N ARG A 338 -1.73 -39.88 17.27
CA ARG A 338 -0.48 -40.46 16.75
C ARG A 338 0.62 -40.58 17.81
N SER A 339 0.69 -39.68 18.77
CA SER A 339 1.67 -39.72 19.86
C SER A 339 1.22 -40.56 21.06
N GLY A 340 -0.06 -40.92 21.16
CA GLY A 340 -0.61 -41.80 22.20
C GLY A 340 -0.42 -43.30 21.97
N ASP A 341 -0.09 -43.73 20.73
CA ASP A 341 0.06 -45.15 20.35
C ASP A 341 1.47 -45.72 20.58
N GLY A 342 2.42 -44.92 21.10
CA GLY A 342 3.81 -45.33 21.33
C GLY A 342 4.13 -45.87 22.72
N GLY A 343 3.12 -46.07 23.58
CA GLY A 343 3.31 -46.33 25.00
C GLY A 343 2.46 -47.45 25.59
N SER A 344 2.39 -48.62 24.94
CA SER A 344 1.89 -49.83 25.63
C SER A 344 2.29 -51.13 24.93
N SER A 345 3.53 -51.60 25.16
CA SER A 345 3.97 -53.01 25.08
C SER A 345 5.45 -53.04 25.55
N VAL A 346 5.95 -53.80 26.51
CA VAL A 346 5.63 -55.13 27.02
C VAL A 346 6.22 -55.25 28.44
N LEU A 347 5.38 -55.55 29.44
CA LEU A 347 5.80 -56.32 30.63
C LEU A 347 5.36 -57.76 30.34
N GLN A 348 6.30 -58.60 29.90
CA GLN A 348 6.13 -60.04 29.91
C GLN A 348 7.06 -60.61 30.98
N LEU A 349 6.40 -61.09 32.03
CA LEU A 349 6.94 -62.03 33.00
C LEU A 349 7.40 -63.30 32.26
N THR A 350 8.66 -63.66 32.44
CA THR A 350 9.14 -65.01 32.81
C THR A 350 10.48 -64.88 33.50
#